data_AF-A0A929EQV4-F1
#
_entry.id   AF-A0A929EQV4-F1
#
_cell.length_a   1.000
_cell.length_b   1.000
_cell.length_c   1.000
_cell.angle_alpha   90.00
_cell.angle_beta   90.00
_cell.angle_gamma   90.00
#
_symmetry.space_group_name_H-M   'P 1'
#
loop_
_entity.id
_entity.type
_entity.pdbx_description
1 polymer ?
#
loop_
_entity_poly.entity_id
_entity_poly.type
_entity_poly.pdbx_seq_one_letter_code
_entity_poly.pdbx_strand_id
1 'polypeptide(L)'
;MKNVLKKKKGRYTQNLRLIGSIIAILFWWYDAYVDTYIFLDGELIDNMLRPEAKDIWMRFTVMASLIGLSFYSHKLITRVKTAEALKDHFVSTVSHELRTPLTSIIGSLDIIKSGMAGEVSEESKKIIGIAHRNSNRLLDLINDILDLQKLEAGLMTYRIEPMPVASFVEEVIGSLAGFAGQYGVTIRAENNAPDLLVQGDKERLTQVLTNLCANAVRYSPSGNEVIINVSQSGTLVRIAVIDHGPGVPQEFKSRIFSQFAQAESGDLYGKGGTGLGLSISKQIIERHEGKISFVSDPGVSTSFYFDLPEFAGTLPARTPAGVKDFDKVTGLFNKRYFEKEFKNELSRAERSEVSLALILVEVEGFDSYCLEYGDDVGEQYLKETADSLSALVKRPGDLMARHSKETFAALLPDTDEKGVVGVMEKMRSVAGRANTDSDISVKINIGGYSIIPERATKVEAVFESAKAALSEAKRG
;
A
#
# COMPACT_ATOMS: atom_id res chain seq x y z
N MET A 1 -7.25 -9.42 43.75
CA MET A 1 -6.03 -9.79 44.53
C MET A 1 -5.01 -10.65 43.77
N LYS A 2 -5.39 -11.70 43.03
CA LYS A 2 -4.43 -12.60 42.32
C LYS A 2 -3.54 -11.93 41.26
N ASN A 3 -4.02 -10.89 40.56
CA ASN A 3 -3.22 -10.19 39.53
C ASN A 3 -2.20 -9.18 40.10
N VAL A 4 -2.47 -8.59 41.27
CA VAL A 4 -1.50 -7.73 41.98
C VAL A 4 -0.36 -8.59 42.57
N LEU A 5 -0.69 -9.81 43.02
CA LEU A 5 0.30 -10.78 43.51
C LEU A 5 1.16 -11.37 42.37
N LYS A 6 0.62 -11.56 41.15
CA LYS A 6 1.39 -11.99 39.97
C LYS A 6 2.36 -10.90 39.46
N LYS A 7 1.92 -9.63 39.39
CA LYS A 7 2.81 -8.50 39.05
C LYS A 7 3.88 -8.27 40.12
N LYS A 8 3.54 -8.41 41.41
CA LYS A 8 4.55 -8.43 42.49
C LYS A 8 5.50 -9.62 42.33
N LYS A 9 5.02 -10.86 42.13
CA LYS A 9 5.88 -12.05 41.92
C LYS A 9 6.88 -11.88 40.76
N GLY A 10 6.46 -11.32 39.63
CA GLY A 10 7.34 -11.06 38.48
C GLY A 10 8.40 -9.98 38.73
N ARG A 11 8.04 -8.93 39.47
CA ARG A 11 8.98 -7.88 39.89
C ARG A 11 9.92 -8.36 40.99
N TYR A 12 9.44 -9.24 41.88
CA TYR A 12 10.25 -9.95 42.87
C TYR A 12 11.20 -10.94 42.21
N THR A 13 10.81 -11.69 41.17
CA THR A 13 11.72 -12.60 40.46
C THR A 13 12.74 -11.87 39.59
N GLN A 14 12.39 -10.72 38.99
CA GLN A 14 13.37 -9.84 38.34
C GLN A 14 14.33 -9.20 39.36
N ASN A 15 13.82 -8.73 40.50
CA ASN A 15 14.66 -8.20 41.57
C ASN A 15 15.51 -9.29 42.22
N LEU A 16 15.03 -10.52 42.38
CA LEU A 16 15.83 -11.66 42.86
C LEU A 16 16.88 -12.10 41.83
N ARG A 17 16.59 -11.98 40.53
CA ARG A 17 17.60 -12.21 39.48
C ARG A 17 18.63 -11.10 39.45
N LEU A 18 18.25 -9.85 39.63
CA LEU A 18 19.16 -8.71 39.73
C LEU A 18 20.01 -8.80 41.01
N ILE A 19 19.40 -9.09 42.16
CA ILE A 19 20.10 -9.33 43.44
C ILE A 19 20.98 -10.57 43.34
N GLY A 20 20.51 -11.66 42.71
CA GLY A 20 21.31 -12.84 42.44
C GLY A 20 22.48 -12.58 41.50
N SER A 21 22.33 -11.64 40.55
CA SER A 21 23.39 -11.20 39.64
C SER A 21 24.39 -10.28 40.37
N ILE A 22 23.92 -9.41 41.25
CA ILE A 22 24.77 -8.57 42.11
C ILE A 22 25.53 -9.47 43.09
N ILE A 23 24.88 -10.46 43.70
CA ILE A 23 25.51 -11.46 44.57
C ILE A 23 26.50 -12.30 43.78
N ALA A 24 26.18 -12.74 42.55
CA ALA A 24 27.11 -13.49 41.71
C ALA A 24 28.31 -12.64 41.24
N ILE A 25 28.11 -11.36 40.97
CA ILE A 25 29.20 -10.40 40.68
C ILE A 25 30.04 -10.16 41.94
N LEU A 26 29.42 -10.04 43.12
CA LEU A 26 30.12 -9.93 44.40
C LEU A 26 30.82 -11.23 44.80
N PHE A 27 30.27 -12.39 44.44
CA PHE A 27 30.88 -13.71 44.67
C PHE A 27 32.01 -13.96 43.69
N TRP A 28 31.87 -13.57 42.43
CA TRP A 28 32.95 -13.59 41.44
C TRP A 28 34.03 -12.56 41.78
N TRP A 29 33.65 -11.43 42.39
CA TRP A 29 34.59 -10.46 42.97
C TRP A 29 35.27 -11.02 44.22
N TYR A 30 34.56 -11.75 45.09
CA TYR A 30 35.12 -12.41 46.26
C TYR A 30 36.04 -13.58 45.85
N ASP A 31 35.64 -14.44 44.91
CA ASP A 31 36.48 -15.52 44.37
C ASP A 31 37.67 -14.94 43.62
N ALA A 32 37.50 -13.93 42.77
CA ALA A 32 38.64 -13.29 42.11
C ALA A 32 39.54 -12.56 43.12
N TYR A 33 38.99 -11.90 44.14
CA TYR A 33 39.75 -11.25 45.21
C TYR A 33 40.49 -12.28 46.08
N VAL A 34 39.84 -13.39 46.44
CA VAL A 34 40.37 -14.48 47.25
C VAL A 34 41.36 -15.33 46.47
N ASP A 35 41.10 -15.69 45.21
CA ASP A 35 42.04 -16.42 44.34
C ASP A 35 43.25 -15.56 43.97
N THR A 36 43.09 -14.25 43.82
CA THR A 36 44.22 -13.33 43.68
C THR A 36 44.97 -13.19 45.01
N TYR A 37 44.30 -13.18 46.17
CA TYR A 37 44.95 -13.19 47.50
C TYR A 37 45.65 -14.51 47.85
N ILE A 38 45.18 -15.65 47.32
CA ILE A 38 45.78 -16.97 47.54
C ILE A 38 47.03 -17.19 46.68
N PHE A 39 47.18 -16.43 45.59
CA PHE A 39 48.34 -16.53 44.67
C PHE A 39 49.31 -15.33 44.70
N LEU A 40 49.06 -14.33 45.55
CA LEU A 40 49.94 -13.17 45.71
C LEU A 40 50.90 -13.36 46.88
N ASP A 41 52.19 -13.24 46.59
CA ASP A 41 53.26 -13.22 47.60
C ASP A 41 53.05 -12.08 48.59
N GLY A 42 53.46 -12.26 49.85
CA GLY A 42 53.13 -11.35 50.97
C GLY A 42 53.58 -9.90 50.75
N GLU A 43 54.63 -9.67 49.94
CA GLU A 43 55.10 -8.34 49.56
C GLU A 43 54.14 -7.57 48.64
N LEU A 44 53.34 -8.26 47.80
CA LEU A 44 52.42 -7.56 46.89
C LEU A 44 51.22 -7.01 47.67
N ILE A 45 50.74 -7.75 48.67
CA ILE A 45 49.64 -7.34 49.56
C ILE A 45 50.06 -6.11 50.39
N ASP A 46 51.27 -6.10 50.94
CA ASP A 46 51.79 -4.95 51.71
C ASP A 46 51.96 -3.71 50.84
N ASN A 47 52.38 -3.87 49.58
CA ASN A 47 52.46 -2.75 48.64
C ASN A 47 51.08 -2.23 48.18
N MET A 48 50.05 -3.09 48.15
CA MET A 48 48.67 -2.70 47.86
C MET A 48 47.98 -1.97 49.02
N LEU A 49 48.41 -2.22 50.27
CA LEU A 49 47.88 -1.58 51.48
C LEU A 49 48.48 -0.19 51.77
N ARG A 50 49.52 0.21 51.02
CA ARG A 50 50.06 1.58 51.12
C ARG A 50 48.98 2.61 50.75
N PRO A 51 48.83 3.71 51.51
CA PRO A 51 47.78 4.71 51.28
C PRO A 51 47.75 5.25 49.84
N GLU A 52 48.92 5.37 49.21
CA GLU A 52 49.12 5.88 47.85
C GLU A 52 48.65 4.89 46.76
N ALA A 53 48.71 3.57 47.02
CA ALA A 53 48.36 2.52 46.06
C ALA A 53 46.86 2.16 46.11
N LYS A 54 46.21 2.38 47.26
CA LYS A 54 44.79 2.05 47.50
C LYS A 54 43.84 2.81 46.57
N ASP A 55 44.12 4.08 46.30
CA ASP A 55 43.33 4.91 45.38
C ASP A 55 43.42 4.43 43.94
N ILE A 56 44.62 4.03 43.51
CA ILE A 56 44.86 3.48 42.16
C ILE A 56 44.10 2.17 42.01
N TRP A 57 44.19 1.27 43.00
CA TRP A 57 43.51 -0.02 42.98
C TRP A 57 41.98 0.09 43.00
N MET A 58 41.45 1.04 43.78
CA MET A 58 40.02 1.33 43.79
C MET A 58 39.55 1.84 42.42
N ARG A 59 40.30 2.76 41.78
CA ARG A 59 40.00 3.25 40.43
C ARG A 59 40.07 2.14 39.39
N PHE A 60 41.06 1.25 39.46
CA PHE A 60 41.16 0.08 38.58
C PHE A 60 39.98 -0.88 38.73
N THR A 61 39.56 -1.14 39.98
CA THR A 61 38.42 -2.04 40.26
C THR A 61 37.10 -1.48 39.75
N VAL A 62 36.88 -0.16 39.95
CA VAL A 62 35.71 0.55 39.40
C VAL A 62 35.74 0.54 37.86
N MET A 63 36.89 0.82 37.24
CA MET A 63 37.03 0.73 35.77
C MET A 63 36.75 -0.67 35.24
N ALA A 64 37.33 -1.71 35.85
CA ALA A 64 37.11 -3.09 35.44
C ALA A 64 35.63 -3.50 35.54
N SER A 65 34.94 -3.04 36.60
CA SER A 65 33.52 -3.29 36.80
C SER A 65 32.64 -2.55 35.77
N LEU A 66 32.98 -1.30 35.43
CA LEU A 66 32.28 -0.53 34.39
C LEU A 66 32.47 -1.15 33.00
N ILE A 67 33.68 -1.61 32.69
CA ILE A 67 33.99 -2.33 31.44
C ILE A 67 33.19 -3.64 31.40
N GLY A 68 33.21 -4.43 32.48
CA GLY A 68 32.43 -5.67 32.58
C GLY A 68 30.92 -5.45 32.39
N LEU A 69 30.38 -4.39 32.99
CA LEU A 69 28.98 -4.00 32.81
C LEU A 69 28.68 -3.58 31.37
N SER A 70 29.59 -2.86 30.72
CA SER A 70 29.47 -2.47 29.31
C SER A 70 29.50 -3.68 28.36
N PHE A 71 30.40 -4.65 28.59
CA PHE A 71 30.43 -5.89 27.80
C PHE A 71 29.18 -6.73 28.02
N TYR A 72 28.69 -6.82 29.26
CA TYR A 72 27.48 -7.58 29.58
C TYR A 72 26.23 -6.92 28.99
N SER A 73 26.10 -5.59 29.10
CA SER A 73 25.00 -4.84 28.50
C SER A 73 25.00 -4.96 26.98
N HIS A 74 26.17 -4.83 26.34
CA HIS A 74 26.32 -5.07 24.91
C HIS A 74 25.89 -6.48 24.51
N LYS A 75 26.33 -7.51 25.25
CA LYS A 75 25.94 -8.91 25.00
C LYS A 75 24.43 -9.14 25.17
N LEU A 76 23.80 -8.50 26.16
CA LEU A 76 22.34 -8.54 26.33
C LEU A 76 21.60 -7.88 25.18
N ILE A 77 22.04 -6.68 24.78
CA ILE A 77 21.47 -5.94 23.66
C ILE A 77 21.58 -6.77 22.38
N THR A 78 22.75 -7.38 22.12
CA THR A 78 22.95 -8.25 20.96
C THR A 78 22.02 -9.47 21.01
N ARG A 79 21.86 -10.13 22.17
CA ARG A 79 20.94 -11.26 22.31
C ARG A 79 19.48 -10.90 22.04
N VAL A 80 19.04 -9.76 22.57
CA VAL A 80 17.67 -9.25 22.32
C VAL A 80 17.49 -8.97 20.83
N LYS A 81 18.42 -8.24 20.20
CA LYS A 81 18.38 -7.95 18.75
C LYS A 81 18.37 -9.21 17.89
N THR A 82 19.17 -10.22 18.23
CA THR A 82 19.16 -11.50 17.50
C THR A 82 17.85 -12.26 17.68
N ALA A 83 17.24 -12.20 18.86
CA ALA A 83 15.95 -12.86 19.10
C ALA A 83 14.80 -12.16 18.35
N GLU A 84 14.83 -10.83 18.27
CA GLU A 84 13.90 -10.03 17.45
C GLU A 84 14.05 -10.37 15.96
N ALA A 85 15.27 -10.34 15.42
CA ALA A 85 15.52 -10.67 14.01
C ALA A 85 15.09 -12.11 13.65
N LEU A 86 15.29 -13.09 14.55
CA LEU A 86 14.83 -14.46 14.35
C LEU A 86 13.30 -14.57 14.37
N LYS A 87 12.62 -13.82 15.25
CA LYS A 87 11.16 -13.74 15.28
C LYS A 87 10.63 -13.16 13.97
N ASP A 88 11.22 -12.08 13.48
CA ASP A 88 10.81 -11.41 12.24
C ASP A 88 10.98 -12.32 11.03
N HIS A 89 12.15 -12.96 10.91
CA HIS A 89 12.42 -13.93 9.85
C HIS A 89 11.44 -15.12 9.91
N PHE A 90 11.19 -15.68 11.10
CA PHE A 90 10.26 -16.79 11.27
C PHE A 90 8.82 -16.42 10.86
N VAL A 91 8.31 -15.28 11.31
CA VAL A 91 6.96 -14.82 10.94
C VAL A 91 6.87 -14.55 9.44
N SER A 92 7.90 -13.94 8.84
CA SER A 92 7.96 -13.70 7.39
C SER A 92 7.91 -15.00 6.58
N THR A 93 8.74 -15.97 6.93
CA THR A 93 8.77 -17.28 6.26
C THR A 93 7.44 -18.02 6.44
N VAL A 94 6.93 -18.13 7.67
CA VAL A 94 5.65 -18.83 7.93
C VAL A 94 4.51 -18.17 7.16
N SER A 95 4.49 -16.84 7.08
CA SER A 95 3.45 -16.12 6.34
C SER A 95 3.48 -16.43 4.84
N HIS A 96 4.68 -16.51 4.23
CA HIS A 96 4.82 -16.87 2.83
C HIS A 96 4.40 -18.32 2.55
N GLU A 97 4.82 -19.24 3.43
CA GLU A 97 4.46 -20.66 3.36
C GLU A 97 2.97 -20.92 3.60
N LEU A 98 2.28 -20.06 4.35
CA LEU A 98 0.83 -20.14 4.56
C LEU A 98 0.02 -19.44 3.46
N ARG A 99 0.53 -18.36 2.87
CA ARG A 99 -0.17 -17.62 1.80
C ARG A 99 -0.39 -18.50 0.58
N THR A 100 0.65 -19.20 0.13
CA THR A 100 0.62 -20.03 -1.09
C THR A 100 -0.49 -21.10 -1.06
N PRO A 101 -0.57 -22.00 -0.06
CA PRO A 101 -1.63 -23.01 -0.02
C PRO A 101 -3.02 -22.39 0.18
N LEU A 102 -3.11 -21.26 0.88
CA LEU A 102 -4.38 -20.60 1.13
C LEU A 102 -4.95 -19.94 -0.14
N THR A 103 -4.09 -19.32 -0.96
CA THR A 103 -4.46 -18.82 -2.28
C THR A 103 -4.95 -19.95 -3.19
N SER A 104 -4.31 -21.12 -3.16
CA SER A 104 -4.78 -22.30 -3.90
C SER A 104 -6.15 -22.78 -3.42
N ILE A 105 -6.39 -22.83 -2.10
CA ILE A 105 -7.70 -23.18 -1.52
C ILE A 105 -8.77 -22.17 -1.96
N ILE A 106 -8.49 -20.87 -1.89
CA ILE A 106 -9.42 -19.82 -2.33
C ILE A 106 -9.75 -20.00 -3.81
N GLY A 107 -8.74 -20.18 -4.67
CA GLY A 107 -8.95 -20.41 -6.10
C GLY A 107 -9.79 -21.65 -6.40
N SER A 108 -9.55 -22.76 -5.71
CA SER A 108 -10.40 -23.97 -5.85
C SER A 108 -11.85 -23.69 -5.43
N LEU A 109 -12.06 -22.96 -4.35
CA LEU A 109 -13.41 -22.62 -3.87
C LEU A 109 -14.13 -21.64 -4.82
N ASP A 110 -13.40 -20.71 -5.44
CA ASP A 110 -13.95 -19.79 -6.46
C ASP A 110 -14.38 -20.54 -7.72
N ILE A 111 -13.60 -21.51 -8.19
CA ILE A 111 -13.95 -22.37 -9.33
C ILE A 111 -15.23 -23.16 -9.06
N ILE A 112 -15.39 -23.69 -7.84
CA ILE A 112 -16.62 -24.43 -7.48
C ILE A 112 -17.80 -23.46 -7.38
N LYS A 113 -17.60 -22.28 -6.79
CA LYS A 113 -18.65 -21.27 -6.61
C LYS A 113 -19.12 -20.65 -7.94
N SER A 114 -18.25 -20.57 -8.94
CA SER A 114 -18.62 -20.09 -10.28
C SER A 114 -19.38 -21.13 -11.13
N GLY A 115 -19.51 -22.37 -10.63
CA GLY A 115 -20.17 -23.46 -11.35
C GLY A 115 -19.29 -24.15 -12.40
N MET A 116 -18.03 -23.72 -12.57
CA MET A 116 -17.10 -24.33 -13.53
C MET A 116 -16.69 -25.76 -13.16
N ALA A 117 -16.76 -26.12 -11.88
CA ALA A 117 -16.52 -27.50 -11.41
C ALA A 117 -17.76 -28.41 -11.49
N GLY A 118 -18.87 -27.93 -12.07
CA GLY A 118 -20.16 -28.62 -12.11
C GLY A 118 -21.17 -28.09 -11.09
N GLU A 119 -22.42 -28.56 -11.20
CA GLU A 119 -23.48 -28.17 -10.26
C GLU A 119 -23.27 -28.81 -8.88
N VAL A 120 -23.30 -27.97 -7.84
CA VAL A 120 -23.25 -28.38 -6.44
C VAL A 120 -24.59 -28.08 -5.76
N SER A 121 -25.00 -28.92 -4.81
CA SER A 121 -26.25 -28.73 -4.07
C SER A 121 -26.27 -27.39 -3.32
N GLU A 122 -27.47 -26.88 -3.01
CA GLU A 122 -27.63 -25.64 -2.24
C GLU A 122 -27.01 -25.74 -0.84
N GLU A 123 -27.06 -26.90 -0.16
CA GLU A 123 -26.30 -27.08 1.10
C GLU A 123 -24.79 -26.97 0.87
N SER A 124 -24.28 -27.57 -0.21
CA SER A 124 -22.85 -27.54 -0.55
C SER A 124 -22.39 -26.11 -0.83
N LYS A 125 -23.17 -25.31 -1.58
CA LYS A 125 -22.89 -23.89 -1.83
C LYS A 125 -22.75 -23.09 -0.54
N LYS A 126 -23.60 -23.35 0.47
CA LYS A 126 -23.50 -22.70 1.79
C LYS A 126 -22.19 -23.05 2.49
N ILE A 127 -21.81 -24.34 2.53
CA ILE A 127 -20.57 -24.81 3.16
C ILE A 127 -19.33 -24.26 2.45
N ILE A 128 -19.31 -24.31 1.11
CA ILE A 128 -18.25 -23.73 0.27
C ILE A 128 -18.11 -22.23 0.52
N GLY A 129 -19.24 -21.51 0.61
CA GLY A 129 -19.24 -20.09 0.95
C GLY A 129 -18.64 -19.81 2.35
N ILE A 130 -18.89 -20.68 3.33
CA ILE A 130 -18.28 -20.58 4.67
C ILE A 130 -16.77 -20.81 4.58
N ALA A 131 -16.33 -21.89 3.93
CA ALA A 131 -14.91 -22.20 3.74
C ALA A 131 -14.18 -21.04 3.05
N HIS A 132 -14.77 -20.51 1.98
CA HIS A 132 -14.22 -19.40 1.21
C HIS A 132 -14.03 -18.14 2.07
N ARG A 133 -15.05 -17.77 2.87
CA ARG A 133 -14.95 -16.62 3.78
C ARG A 133 -13.88 -16.83 4.86
N ASN A 134 -13.77 -18.03 5.41
CA ASN A 134 -12.76 -18.33 6.44
C ASN A 134 -11.34 -18.33 5.86
N SER A 135 -11.13 -18.84 4.64
CA SER A 135 -9.83 -18.81 3.97
C SER A 135 -9.38 -17.38 3.69
N ASN A 136 -10.27 -16.52 3.18
CA ASN A 136 -9.94 -15.10 2.99
C ASN A 136 -9.63 -14.40 4.32
N ARG A 137 -10.43 -14.66 5.38
CA ARG A 137 -10.15 -14.10 6.71
C ARG A 137 -8.78 -14.52 7.24
N LEU A 138 -8.35 -15.75 7.00
CA LEU A 138 -7.02 -16.22 7.41
C LEU A 138 -5.91 -15.53 6.59
N LEU A 139 -6.14 -15.29 5.31
CA LEU A 139 -5.19 -14.58 4.45
C LEU A 139 -5.01 -13.14 4.93
N ASP A 140 -6.11 -12.45 5.24
CA ASP A 140 -6.10 -11.10 5.81
C ASP A 140 -5.35 -11.06 7.14
N LEU A 141 -5.58 -12.04 8.03
CA LEU A 141 -4.85 -12.17 9.29
C LEU A 141 -3.34 -12.28 9.10
N ILE A 142 -2.91 -13.11 8.14
CA ILE A 142 -1.49 -13.28 7.83
C ILE A 142 -0.89 -11.97 7.32
N ASN A 143 -1.58 -11.28 6.42
CA ASN A 143 -1.13 -10.00 5.88
C ASN A 143 -1.07 -8.91 6.97
N ASP A 144 -2.07 -8.82 7.84
CA ASP A 144 -2.10 -7.88 8.96
C ASP A 144 -0.93 -8.12 9.93
N ILE A 145 -0.59 -9.38 10.22
CA ILE A 145 0.55 -9.73 11.08
C ILE A 145 1.87 -9.28 10.43
N LEU A 146 2.03 -9.52 9.13
CA LEU A 146 3.22 -9.09 8.40
C LEU A 146 3.37 -7.57 8.39
N ASP A 147 2.29 -6.84 8.10
CA ASP A 147 2.30 -5.38 8.11
C ASP A 147 2.64 -4.84 9.50
N LEU A 148 2.07 -5.42 10.55
CA LEU A 148 2.38 -5.05 11.93
C LEU A 148 3.86 -5.29 12.29
N GLN A 149 4.45 -6.42 11.88
CA GLN A 149 5.89 -6.64 12.12
C GLN A 149 6.76 -5.65 11.34
N LYS A 150 6.44 -5.38 10.07
CA LYS A 150 7.17 -4.37 9.27
C LYS A 150 7.10 -2.98 9.90
N LEU A 151 5.93 -2.62 10.45
CA LEU A 151 5.71 -1.38 11.16
C LEU A 151 6.55 -1.29 12.45
N GLU A 152 6.50 -2.33 13.30
CA GLU A 152 7.24 -2.40 14.56
C GLU A 152 8.77 -2.38 14.35
N ALA A 153 9.25 -3.06 13.31
CA ALA A 153 10.66 -3.08 12.93
C ALA A 153 11.13 -1.81 12.21
N GLY A 154 10.22 -0.90 11.85
CA GLY A 154 10.53 0.29 11.04
C GLY A 154 11.00 -0.05 9.62
N LEU A 155 10.71 -1.25 9.14
CA LEU A 155 11.08 -1.76 7.81
C LEU A 155 10.00 -1.49 6.76
N MET A 156 8.84 -0.95 7.18
CA MET A 156 7.83 -0.49 6.24
C MET A 156 8.36 0.71 5.47
N THR A 157 8.52 0.55 4.16
CA THR A 157 8.86 1.62 3.22
C THR A 157 7.61 2.41 2.88
N TYR A 158 7.71 3.73 2.93
CA TYR A 158 6.63 4.64 2.56
C TYR A 158 7.06 5.49 1.37
N ARG A 159 6.15 5.67 0.44
CA ARG A 159 6.31 6.58 -0.69
C ARG A 159 5.39 7.78 -0.52
N ILE A 160 5.86 8.74 0.28
CA ILE A 160 5.11 9.95 0.60
C ILE A 160 5.20 10.91 -0.58
N GLU A 161 4.07 11.12 -1.27
CA GLU A 161 3.97 12.01 -2.42
C GLU A 161 2.71 12.88 -2.31
N PRO A 162 2.65 14.05 -2.98
CA PRO A 162 1.41 14.79 -3.08
C PRO A 162 0.37 13.95 -3.82
N MET A 163 -0.83 13.80 -3.25
CA MET A 163 -1.92 13.04 -3.86
C MET A 163 -3.28 13.75 -3.70
N PRO A 164 -4.15 13.70 -4.73
CA PRO A 164 -5.51 14.22 -4.65
C PRO A 164 -6.41 13.32 -3.82
N VAL A 165 -7.08 13.91 -2.83
CA VAL A 165 -7.96 13.17 -1.91
C VAL A 165 -9.20 12.67 -2.63
N ALA A 166 -9.76 13.46 -3.56
CA ALA A 166 -10.97 13.11 -4.30
C ALA A 166 -10.84 11.78 -5.07
N SER A 167 -9.83 11.67 -5.95
CA SER A 167 -9.61 10.46 -6.76
C SER A 167 -9.31 9.23 -5.92
N PHE A 168 -8.60 9.44 -4.81
CA PHE A 168 -8.28 8.40 -3.85
C PHE A 168 -9.54 7.84 -3.17
N VAL A 169 -10.45 8.71 -2.73
CA VAL A 169 -11.72 8.31 -2.13
C VAL A 169 -12.61 7.57 -3.14
N GLU A 170 -12.69 8.07 -4.37
CA GLU A 170 -13.48 7.43 -5.44
C GLU A 170 -12.99 6.01 -5.76
N GLU A 171 -11.67 5.81 -5.80
CA GLU A 171 -11.07 4.48 -6.01
C GLU A 171 -11.47 3.48 -4.92
N VAL A 172 -11.47 3.92 -3.65
CA VAL A 172 -11.89 3.08 -2.51
C VAL A 172 -13.39 2.78 -2.55
N ILE A 173 -14.23 3.73 -2.93
CA ILE A 173 -15.67 3.49 -3.09
C ILE A 173 -15.91 2.45 -4.19
N GLY A 174 -15.23 2.59 -5.33
CA GLY A 174 -15.34 1.66 -6.45
C GLY A 174 -14.93 0.24 -6.07
N SER A 175 -13.85 0.07 -5.32
CA SER A 175 -13.37 -1.25 -4.90
C SER A 175 -14.28 -1.93 -3.86
N LEU A 176 -14.98 -1.14 -3.02
CA LEU A 176 -15.87 -1.65 -1.98
C LEU A 176 -17.33 -1.80 -2.40
N ALA A 177 -17.74 -1.35 -3.59
CA ALA A 177 -19.13 -1.40 -4.04
C ALA A 177 -19.73 -2.82 -3.99
N GLY A 178 -18.97 -3.84 -4.44
CA GLY A 178 -19.40 -5.23 -4.39
C GLY A 178 -19.49 -5.79 -2.96
N PHE A 179 -18.58 -5.38 -2.07
CA PHE A 179 -18.60 -5.77 -0.66
C PHE A 179 -19.79 -5.14 0.07
N ALA A 180 -20.03 -3.85 -0.12
CA ALA A 180 -21.15 -3.13 0.47
C ALA A 180 -22.51 -3.71 0.04
N GLY A 181 -22.63 -4.11 -1.23
CA GLY A 181 -23.81 -4.80 -1.76
C GLY A 181 -24.14 -6.11 -1.05
N GLN A 182 -23.14 -6.87 -0.57
CA GLN A 182 -23.37 -8.11 0.19
C GLN A 182 -24.00 -7.85 1.57
N TYR A 183 -23.84 -6.66 2.12
CA TYR A 183 -24.43 -6.23 3.40
C TYR A 183 -25.71 -5.40 3.20
N GLY A 184 -26.10 -5.12 1.95
CA GLY A 184 -27.21 -4.23 1.62
C GLY A 184 -26.96 -2.77 2.00
N VAL A 185 -25.69 -2.34 2.00
CA VAL A 185 -25.27 -0.99 2.40
C VAL A 185 -24.76 -0.25 1.16
N THR A 186 -25.01 1.06 1.08
CA THR A 186 -24.44 1.94 0.06
C THR A 186 -23.28 2.76 0.62
N ILE A 187 -22.30 3.11 -0.22
CA ILE A 187 -21.21 4.01 0.15
C ILE A 187 -21.28 5.22 -0.77
N ARG A 188 -21.24 6.43 -0.20
CA ARG A 188 -21.16 7.67 -0.98
C ARG A 188 -20.12 8.63 -0.42
N ALA A 189 -19.54 9.44 -1.30
CA ALA A 189 -18.66 10.54 -0.91
C ALA A 189 -19.47 11.84 -0.79
N GLU A 190 -19.20 12.59 0.27
CA GLU A 190 -19.52 14.01 0.40
C GLU A 190 -18.22 14.78 0.35
N ASN A 191 -17.83 15.16 -0.86
CA ASN A 191 -16.59 15.88 -1.08
C ASN A 191 -16.86 17.39 -1.11
N ASN A 192 -16.71 18.04 0.03
CA ASN A 192 -16.93 19.48 0.16
C ASN A 192 -15.73 20.31 -0.32
N ALA A 193 -14.63 19.66 -0.74
CA ALA A 193 -13.40 20.32 -1.17
C ALA A 193 -12.61 19.41 -2.16
N PRO A 194 -13.01 19.41 -3.45
CA PRO A 194 -12.50 18.44 -4.45
C PRO A 194 -11.02 18.59 -4.78
N ASP A 195 -10.45 19.79 -4.59
CA ASP A 195 -9.08 20.12 -4.98
C ASP A 195 -8.05 19.88 -3.86
N LEU A 196 -8.43 19.26 -2.74
CA LEU A 196 -7.51 19.03 -1.62
C LEU A 196 -6.43 18.00 -1.96
N LEU A 197 -5.21 18.37 -1.60
CA LEU A 197 -4.02 17.55 -1.73
C LEU A 197 -3.46 17.23 -0.33
N VAL A 198 -2.97 16.01 -0.16
CA VAL A 198 -2.25 15.58 1.04
C VAL A 198 -0.90 15.00 0.65
N GLN A 199 0.08 15.08 1.55
CA GLN A 199 1.32 14.31 1.44
C GLN A 199 1.06 12.92 1.99
N GLY A 200 1.15 11.89 1.16
CA GLY A 200 0.99 10.53 1.65
C GLY A 200 1.30 9.43 0.67
N ASP A 201 1.41 8.23 1.22
CA ASP A 201 1.54 6.99 0.50
C ASP A 201 0.14 6.50 0.11
N LYS A 202 -0.15 6.54 -1.19
CA LYS A 202 -1.47 6.20 -1.74
C LYS A 202 -1.90 4.78 -1.38
N GLU A 203 -1.00 3.81 -1.41
CA GLU A 203 -1.33 2.40 -1.11
C GLU A 203 -1.69 2.25 0.38
N ARG A 204 -0.89 2.86 1.25
CA ARG A 204 -1.11 2.78 2.71
C ARG A 204 -2.32 3.57 3.17
N LEU A 205 -2.59 4.73 2.58
CA LEU A 205 -3.81 5.48 2.86
C LEU A 205 -5.05 4.76 2.31
N THR A 206 -4.93 4.05 1.18
CA THR A 206 -5.98 3.15 0.64
C THR A 206 -6.28 2.03 1.63
N GLN A 207 -5.25 1.43 2.22
CA GLN A 207 -5.41 0.42 3.26
C GLN A 207 -6.18 0.98 4.47
N VAL A 208 -5.85 2.20 4.93
CA VAL A 208 -6.55 2.86 6.05
C VAL A 208 -8.02 3.08 5.72
N LEU A 209 -8.33 3.77 4.62
CA LEU A 209 -9.70 4.12 4.27
C LEU A 209 -10.54 2.87 3.98
N THR A 210 -9.97 1.88 3.30
CA THR A 210 -10.63 0.59 3.05
C THR A 210 -11.00 -0.11 4.36
N ASN A 211 -10.08 -0.14 5.33
CA ASN A 211 -10.35 -0.74 6.63
C ASN A 211 -11.46 0.01 7.40
N LEU A 212 -11.45 1.35 7.39
CA LEU A 212 -12.51 2.14 8.04
C LEU A 212 -13.88 1.90 7.37
N CYS A 213 -13.94 1.96 6.04
CA CYS A 213 -15.18 1.70 5.27
C CYS A 213 -15.67 0.27 5.45
N ALA A 214 -14.78 -0.73 5.44
CA ALA A 214 -15.17 -2.12 5.66
C ALA A 214 -15.73 -2.36 7.08
N ASN A 215 -15.21 -1.66 8.09
CA ASN A 215 -15.78 -1.68 9.44
C ASN A 215 -17.17 -1.02 9.44
N ALA A 216 -17.30 0.19 8.88
CA ALA A 216 -18.56 0.91 8.76
C ALA A 216 -19.67 0.07 8.09
N VAL A 217 -19.35 -0.58 6.96
CA VAL A 217 -20.28 -1.47 6.25
C VAL A 217 -20.67 -2.68 7.09
N ARG A 218 -19.72 -3.32 7.79
CA ARG A 218 -19.99 -4.52 8.61
C ARG A 218 -20.95 -4.25 9.77
N TYR A 219 -20.86 -3.07 10.37
CA TYR A 219 -21.66 -2.69 11.54
C TYR A 219 -22.90 -1.88 11.19
N SER A 220 -23.05 -1.42 9.95
CA SER A 220 -24.26 -0.76 9.48
C SER A 220 -25.41 -1.75 9.27
N PRO A 221 -26.65 -1.39 9.65
CA PRO A 221 -27.85 -2.10 9.23
C PRO A 221 -28.01 -2.13 7.70
N SER A 222 -28.63 -3.19 7.18
CA SER A 222 -29.00 -3.26 5.76
C SER A 222 -30.00 -2.15 5.41
N GLY A 223 -29.82 -1.52 4.26
CA GLY A 223 -30.60 -0.37 3.76
C GLY A 223 -30.03 1.00 4.15
N ASN A 224 -29.01 1.06 5.02
CA ASN A 224 -28.36 2.31 5.39
C ASN A 224 -27.21 2.67 4.45
N GLU A 225 -26.72 3.91 4.60
CA GLU A 225 -25.57 4.44 3.90
C GLU A 225 -24.37 4.66 4.84
N VAL A 226 -23.18 4.49 4.26
CA VAL A 226 -21.90 4.92 4.81
C VAL A 226 -21.43 6.14 4.03
N ILE A 227 -21.14 7.23 4.74
CA ILE A 227 -20.76 8.51 4.14
C ILE A 227 -19.27 8.75 4.35
N ILE A 228 -18.53 9.00 3.27
CA ILE A 228 -17.15 9.46 3.34
C ILE A 228 -17.15 10.98 3.17
N ASN A 229 -16.97 11.71 4.27
CA ASN A 229 -16.90 13.16 4.27
C ASN A 229 -15.43 13.62 4.18
N VAL A 230 -15.15 14.51 3.24
CA VAL A 230 -13.84 15.17 3.09
C VAL A 230 -14.01 16.65 3.42
N SER A 231 -13.22 17.14 4.37
CA SER A 231 -13.25 18.54 4.80
C SER A 231 -11.86 19.06 5.14
N GLN A 232 -11.66 20.38 5.03
CA GLN A 232 -10.45 21.06 5.45
C GLN A 232 -10.71 21.79 6.77
N SER A 233 -9.74 21.72 7.69
CA SER A 233 -9.75 22.48 8.94
C SER A 233 -8.36 23.07 9.17
N GLY A 234 -8.19 24.34 8.79
CA GLY A 234 -6.88 24.98 8.79
C GLY A 234 -5.94 24.28 7.81
N THR A 235 -4.79 23.80 8.29
CA THR A 235 -3.77 23.09 7.50
C THR A 235 -3.94 21.57 7.50
N LEU A 236 -5.08 21.07 7.98
CA LEU A 236 -5.37 19.64 8.06
C LEU A 236 -6.53 19.30 7.14
N VAL A 237 -6.39 18.20 6.41
CA VAL A 237 -7.47 17.57 5.66
C VAL A 237 -8.01 16.42 6.48
N ARG A 238 -9.30 16.48 6.80
CA ARG A 238 -10.04 15.43 7.50
C ARG A 238 -10.77 14.57 6.49
N ILE A 239 -10.54 13.26 6.57
CA ILE A 239 -11.35 12.24 5.92
C ILE A 239 -12.09 11.47 7.00
N ALA A 240 -13.42 11.56 6.99
CA ALA A 240 -14.30 10.92 7.96
C ALA A 240 -15.19 9.88 7.28
N VAL A 241 -15.27 8.69 7.86
CA VAL A 241 -16.17 7.60 7.49
C VAL A 241 -17.27 7.53 8.54
N ILE A 242 -18.50 7.83 8.13
CA ILE A 242 -19.67 7.93 8.99
C ILE A 242 -20.59 6.75 8.71
N ASP A 243 -20.94 6.01 9.76
CA ASP A 243 -21.88 4.89 9.74
C ASP A 243 -23.02 5.09 10.73
N HIS A 244 -24.13 4.40 10.47
CA HIS A 244 -25.34 4.41 11.30
C HIS A 244 -25.49 3.08 12.06
N GLY A 245 -24.36 2.51 12.51
CA GLY A 245 -24.29 1.28 13.26
C GLY A 245 -24.68 1.45 14.74
N PRO A 246 -24.57 0.37 15.54
CA PRO A 246 -24.97 0.36 16.95
C PRO A 246 -24.08 1.23 17.85
N GLY A 247 -22.99 1.79 17.32
CA GLY A 247 -22.03 2.59 18.07
C GLY A 247 -20.87 1.79 18.65
N VAL A 248 -19.98 2.48 19.35
CA VAL A 248 -18.84 1.88 20.05
C VAL A 248 -19.16 1.74 21.55
N PRO A 249 -19.16 0.52 22.12
CA PRO A 249 -19.37 0.30 23.55
C PRO A 249 -18.38 1.10 24.40
N GLN A 250 -18.85 1.70 25.50
CA GLN A 250 -18.06 2.63 26.32
C GLN A 250 -16.76 1.99 26.86
N GLU A 251 -16.80 0.73 27.23
CA GLU A 251 -15.65 -0.06 27.70
C GLU A 251 -14.64 -0.40 26.60
N PHE A 252 -15.06 -0.37 25.35
CA PHE A 252 -14.22 -0.64 24.19
C PHE A 252 -13.52 0.62 23.65
N LYS A 253 -14.10 1.81 23.87
CA LYS A 253 -13.58 3.10 23.37
C LYS A 253 -12.11 3.34 23.68
N SER A 254 -11.64 3.01 24.89
CA SER A 254 -10.25 3.27 25.30
C SER A 254 -9.21 2.34 24.66
N ARG A 255 -9.65 1.23 24.06
CA ARG A 255 -8.78 0.18 23.49
C ARG A 255 -9.03 -0.10 22.02
N ILE A 256 -9.88 0.68 21.36
CA ILE A 256 -10.33 0.40 19.99
C ILE A 256 -9.19 0.40 18.95
N PHE A 257 -8.13 1.16 19.21
CA PHE A 257 -6.91 1.19 18.38
C PHE A 257 -5.79 0.27 18.90
N SER A 258 -6.05 -0.56 19.92
CA SER A 258 -5.08 -1.52 20.44
C SER A 258 -5.02 -2.77 19.56
N GLN A 259 -3.86 -3.41 19.49
CA GLN A 259 -3.68 -4.67 18.76
C GLN A 259 -4.63 -5.76 19.33
N PHE A 260 -5.26 -6.52 18.44
CA PHE A 260 -6.20 -7.61 18.76
C PHE A 260 -7.44 -7.16 19.55
N ALA A 261 -7.76 -5.86 19.55
CA ALA A 261 -8.94 -5.36 20.24
C ALA A 261 -10.21 -5.76 19.48
N GLN A 262 -11.11 -6.46 20.18
CA GLN A 262 -12.46 -6.77 19.73
C GLN A 262 -13.44 -6.46 20.85
N ALA A 263 -14.64 -6.01 20.51
CA ALA A 263 -15.70 -5.79 21.49
C ALA A 263 -16.26 -7.15 21.94
N GLU A 264 -16.08 -7.52 23.21
CA GLU A 264 -16.74 -8.69 23.79
C GLU A 264 -18.19 -8.32 24.13
N SER A 265 -19.16 -8.56 23.24
CA SER A 265 -20.61 -8.56 23.58
C SER A 265 -21.50 -8.93 22.38
N GLY A 266 -22.10 -10.13 22.39
CA GLY A 266 -23.32 -10.47 21.62
C GLY A 266 -23.21 -10.63 20.10
N ASP A 267 -24.23 -11.28 19.51
CA ASP A 267 -24.34 -11.64 18.08
C ASP A 267 -24.20 -10.45 17.10
N LEU A 268 -24.37 -9.21 17.58
CA LEU A 268 -24.23 -7.99 16.79
C LEU A 268 -22.77 -7.53 16.60
N TYR A 269 -21.88 -7.82 17.54
CA TYR A 269 -20.46 -7.40 17.50
C TYR A 269 -19.50 -8.55 17.17
N GLY A 270 -19.99 -9.80 17.08
CA GLY A 270 -19.21 -10.99 16.68
C GLY A 270 -18.91 -11.10 15.18
N LYS A 271 -19.29 -10.10 14.37
CA LYS A 271 -19.06 -10.08 12.92
C LYS A 271 -17.61 -9.74 12.60
N GLY A 272 -16.75 -10.76 12.66
CA GLY A 272 -15.55 -10.92 11.83
C GLY A 272 -14.58 -9.74 11.75
N GLY A 273 -13.39 -9.93 12.34
CA GLY A 273 -12.23 -9.06 12.15
C GLY A 273 -10.98 -9.70 12.76
N THR A 274 -9.83 -9.15 12.43
CA THR A 274 -8.53 -9.55 13.00
C THR A 274 -8.24 -8.85 14.32
N GLY A 275 -8.89 -7.70 14.54
CA GLY A 275 -8.55 -6.77 15.63
C GLY A 275 -7.24 -6.02 15.39
N LEU A 276 -6.62 -6.17 14.22
CA LEU A 276 -5.36 -5.52 13.86
C LEU A 276 -5.56 -4.29 12.97
N GLY A 277 -6.57 -4.30 12.09
CA GLY A 277 -6.79 -3.24 11.10
C GLY A 277 -6.77 -1.82 11.67
N LEU A 278 -7.48 -1.53 12.76
CA LEU A 278 -7.49 -0.18 13.36
C LEU A 278 -6.14 0.20 13.99
N SER A 279 -5.42 -0.76 14.57
CA SER A 279 -4.08 -0.52 15.13
C SER A 279 -3.02 -0.26 14.04
N ILE A 280 -3.11 -0.98 12.91
CA ILE A 280 -2.30 -0.76 11.71
C ILE A 280 -2.64 0.61 11.12
N SER A 281 -3.93 0.91 10.99
CA SER A 281 -4.40 2.20 10.47
C SER A 281 -3.85 3.37 11.28
N LYS A 282 -3.87 3.25 12.62
CA LYS A 282 -3.30 4.26 13.50
C LYS A 282 -1.81 4.47 13.25
N GLN A 283 -1.03 3.39 13.18
CA GLN A 283 0.41 3.51 12.92
C GLN A 283 0.72 4.09 11.55
N ILE A 284 -0.03 3.72 10.50
CA ILE A 284 0.08 4.32 9.17
C ILE A 284 -0.17 5.83 9.25
N ILE A 285 -1.28 6.26 9.86
CA ILE A 285 -1.64 7.67 9.95
C ILE A 285 -0.62 8.47 10.79
N GLU A 286 -0.12 7.91 11.90
CA GLU A 286 0.92 8.55 12.70
C GLU A 286 2.24 8.70 11.93
N ARG A 287 2.58 7.74 11.05
CA ARG A 287 3.74 7.83 10.14
C ARG A 287 3.58 8.90 9.06
N HIS A 288 2.35 9.30 8.77
CA HIS A 288 2.01 10.40 7.86
C HIS A 288 1.87 11.75 8.60
N GLU A 289 2.38 11.85 9.83
CA GLU A 289 2.25 13.04 10.69
C GLU A 289 0.78 13.43 10.96
N GLY A 290 -0.13 12.47 10.77
CA GLY A 290 -1.55 12.65 10.93
C GLY A 290 -2.06 12.17 12.27
N LYS A 291 -3.38 12.28 12.45
CA LYS A 291 -4.09 11.79 13.63
C LYS A 291 -5.34 11.03 13.24
N ILE A 292 -5.51 9.82 13.77
CA ILE A 292 -6.76 9.07 13.65
C ILE A 292 -7.56 9.14 14.95
N SER A 293 -8.88 9.26 14.85
CA SER A 293 -9.77 9.22 16.00
C SER A 293 -11.19 8.85 15.59
N PHE A 294 -12.13 8.93 16.53
CA PHE A 294 -13.53 8.68 16.26
C PHE A 294 -14.44 9.46 17.19
N VAL A 295 -15.66 9.73 16.72
CA VAL A 295 -16.79 10.18 17.52
C VAL A 295 -17.88 9.13 17.38
N SER A 296 -18.45 8.67 18.49
CA SER A 296 -19.52 7.68 18.45
C SER A 296 -20.60 8.07 19.44
N ASP A 297 -21.80 8.27 18.91
CA ASP A 297 -23.03 8.42 19.67
C ASP A 297 -23.80 7.09 19.63
N PRO A 298 -23.85 6.33 20.74
CA PRO A 298 -24.43 4.99 20.76
C PRO A 298 -25.84 4.94 20.18
N GLY A 299 -26.05 4.07 19.18
CA GLY A 299 -27.33 3.89 18.51
C GLY A 299 -27.73 4.99 17.52
N VAL A 300 -26.88 6.01 17.30
CA VAL A 300 -27.14 7.09 16.33
C VAL A 300 -26.16 6.98 15.17
N SER A 301 -24.87 7.20 15.42
CA SER A 301 -23.83 7.13 14.40
C SER A 301 -22.45 6.96 14.99
N THR A 302 -21.55 6.40 14.19
CA THR A 302 -20.12 6.41 14.47
C THR A 302 -19.39 7.05 13.31
N SER A 303 -18.52 8.00 13.62
CA SER A 303 -17.65 8.68 12.68
C SER A 303 -16.20 8.37 13.05
N PHE A 304 -15.57 7.46 12.31
CA PHE A 304 -14.11 7.31 12.34
C PHE A 304 -13.50 8.32 11.39
N TYR A 305 -12.46 9.01 11.81
CA TYR A 305 -11.82 10.00 10.96
C TYR A 305 -10.31 9.99 11.14
N PHE A 306 -9.61 10.44 10.10
CA PHE A 306 -8.20 10.75 10.18
C PHE A 306 -7.93 12.12 9.57
N ASP A 307 -6.99 12.82 10.19
CA ASP A 307 -6.50 14.13 9.81
C ASP A 307 -5.09 13.96 9.22
N LEU A 308 -4.84 14.51 8.04
CA LEU A 308 -3.53 14.55 7.39
C LEU A 308 -3.10 15.99 7.16
N PRO A 309 -1.78 16.29 7.19
CA PRO A 309 -1.28 17.58 6.74
C PRO A 309 -1.68 17.84 5.30
N GLU A 310 -2.29 19.00 5.07
CA GLU A 310 -2.56 19.49 3.73
C GLU A 310 -1.25 19.75 3.00
N PHE A 311 -1.17 19.32 1.75
CA PHE A 311 -0.12 19.76 0.87
C PHE A 311 -0.52 21.10 0.24
N ALA A 312 0.02 22.20 0.79
CA ALA A 312 -0.24 23.55 0.31
C ALA A 312 0.42 23.88 -1.06
N GLY A 313 1.01 22.89 -1.74
CA GLY A 313 1.53 23.03 -3.10
C GLY A 313 0.52 22.53 -4.12
N THR A 314 0.66 22.94 -5.38
CA THR A 314 -0.01 22.24 -6.48
C THR A 314 0.70 20.91 -6.71
N LEU A 315 -0.03 19.82 -6.99
CA LEU A 315 0.56 18.63 -7.63
C LEU A 315 1.50 19.13 -8.75
N PRO A 316 2.70 18.56 -8.95
CA PRO A 316 3.51 18.92 -10.11
C PRO A 316 2.62 18.74 -11.33
N ALA A 317 2.12 19.87 -11.84
CA ALA A 317 1.10 19.84 -12.85
C ALA A 317 1.77 19.24 -14.08
N ARG A 318 1.10 18.26 -14.72
CA ARG A 318 1.12 18.24 -16.18
C ARG A 318 0.94 19.69 -16.59
N THR A 319 1.89 20.25 -17.31
CA THR A 319 1.81 21.68 -17.64
C THR A 319 0.44 21.90 -18.27
N PRO A 320 -0.45 22.77 -17.74
CA PRO A 320 -1.81 22.86 -18.25
C PRO A 320 -1.74 23.05 -19.75
N ALA A 321 -2.28 22.11 -20.51
CA ALA A 321 -2.18 22.13 -21.95
C ALA A 321 -2.90 23.38 -22.44
N GLY A 322 -2.15 24.28 -23.07
CA GLY A 322 -2.77 25.42 -23.74
C GLY A 322 -3.45 24.95 -25.02
N VAL A 323 -4.30 25.79 -25.62
CA VAL A 323 -4.92 25.50 -26.94
C VAL A 323 -3.86 25.09 -28.00
N LYS A 324 -2.64 25.62 -27.89
CA LYS A 324 -1.49 25.30 -28.75
C LYS A 324 -0.90 23.89 -28.59
N ASP A 325 -1.30 23.16 -27.55
CA ASP A 325 -0.78 21.84 -27.21
C ASP A 325 -1.67 20.71 -27.75
N PHE A 326 -2.76 21.07 -28.44
CA PHE A 326 -3.66 20.16 -29.14
C PHE A 326 -3.41 20.17 -30.65
N ASP A 327 -3.65 19.02 -31.28
CA ASP A 327 -3.72 18.86 -32.72
C ASP A 327 -5.04 19.45 -33.26
N LYS A 328 -4.95 20.22 -34.34
CA LYS A 328 -6.11 20.98 -34.85
C LYS A 328 -7.20 20.09 -35.47
N VAL A 329 -6.82 18.92 -35.99
CA VAL A 329 -7.73 18.02 -36.70
C VAL A 329 -8.45 17.12 -35.70
N THR A 330 -7.68 16.47 -34.82
CA THR A 330 -8.20 15.41 -33.94
C THR A 330 -8.60 15.89 -32.55
N GLY A 331 -8.15 17.09 -32.13
CA GLY A 331 -8.37 17.58 -30.76
C GLY A 331 -7.59 16.82 -29.69
N LEU A 332 -6.75 15.84 -30.05
CA LEU A 332 -5.83 15.16 -29.14
C LEU A 332 -4.61 16.02 -28.85
N PHE A 333 -3.78 15.63 -27.87
CA PHE A 333 -2.50 16.30 -27.67
C PHE A 333 -1.60 16.17 -28.90
N ASN A 334 -0.83 17.21 -29.19
CA ASN A 334 0.14 17.15 -30.29
C ASN A 334 1.45 16.48 -29.85
N LYS A 335 2.26 16.08 -30.84
CA LYS A 335 3.56 15.43 -30.64
C LYS A 335 4.47 16.15 -29.65
N ARG A 336 4.56 17.49 -29.72
CA ARG A 336 5.45 18.27 -28.84
C ARG A 336 5.05 18.13 -27.37
N TYR A 337 3.75 18.25 -27.09
CA TYR A 337 3.24 18.09 -25.74
C TYR A 337 3.41 16.64 -25.25
N PHE A 338 3.13 15.67 -26.11
CA PHE A 338 3.34 14.26 -25.84
C PHE A 338 4.79 13.96 -25.43
N GLU A 339 5.79 14.41 -26.20
CA GLU A 339 7.21 14.14 -25.91
C GLU A 339 7.65 14.75 -24.58
N LYS A 340 7.14 15.95 -24.26
CA LYS A 340 7.38 16.60 -22.97
C LYS A 340 6.80 15.78 -21.82
N GLU A 341 5.53 15.38 -21.93
CA GLU A 341 4.86 14.60 -20.89
C GLU A 341 5.46 13.21 -20.74
N PHE A 342 5.87 12.57 -21.85
CA PHE A 342 6.57 11.30 -21.80
C PHE A 342 7.90 11.41 -21.06
N LYS A 343 8.68 12.46 -21.29
CA LYS A 343 9.92 12.67 -20.51
C LYS A 343 9.64 12.86 -19.01
N ASN A 344 8.59 13.61 -18.66
CA ASN A 344 8.19 13.82 -17.28
C ASN A 344 7.78 12.51 -16.62
N GLU A 345 6.98 11.72 -17.33
CA GLU A 345 6.43 10.46 -16.87
C GLU A 345 7.49 9.36 -16.78
N LEU A 346 8.41 9.30 -17.74
CA LEU A 346 9.57 8.41 -17.67
C LEU A 346 10.42 8.72 -16.44
N SER A 347 10.69 10.00 -16.19
CA SER A 347 11.43 10.45 -15.00
C SER A 347 10.68 10.13 -13.71
N ARG A 348 9.34 10.19 -13.73
CA ARG A 348 8.49 9.81 -12.61
C ARG A 348 8.61 8.30 -12.37
N ALA A 349 8.40 7.50 -13.40
CA ALA A 349 8.45 6.05 -13.36
C ALA A 349 9.82 5.52 -12.89
N GLU A 350 10.92 6.12 -13.33
CA GLU A 350 12.28 5.83 -12.83
C GLU A 350 12.42 6.06 -11.32
N ARG A 351 11.96 7.22 -10.80
CA ARG A 351 12.04 7.53 -9.36
C ARG A 351 11.16 6.64 -8.50
N SER A 352 10.12 6.10 -9.13
CA SER A 352 8.98 5.44 -8.50
C SER A 352 9.06 3.92 -8.60
N GLU A 353 9.97 3.41 -9.43
CA GLU A 353 10.11 1.99 -9.78
C GLU A 353 8.78 1.35 -10.23
N VAL A 354 7.97 2.11 -10.98
CA VAL A 354 6.67 1.68 -11.50
C VAL A 354 6.72 1.46 -13.01
N SER A 355 5.77 0.67 -13.52
CA SER A 355 5.66 0.42 -14.95
C SER A 355 5.19 1.65 -15.71
N LEU A 356 5.68 1.79 -16.93
CA LEU A 356 5.25 2.78 -17.91
C LEU A 356 5.05 2.08 -19.24
N ALA A 357 3.91 2.33 -19.86
CA ALA A 357 3.60 1.76 -21.16
C ALA A 357 3.41 2.82 -22.25
N LEU A 358 3.82 2.44 -23.45
CA LEU A 358 3.65 3.19 -24.68
C LEU A 358 2.96 2.31 -25.71
N ILE A 359 1.84 2.78 -26.26
CA ILE A 359 1.14 2.14 -27.37
C ILE A 359 1.21 3.07 -28.58
N LEU A 360 1.57 2.51 -29.73
CA LEU A 360 1.52 3.17 -31.02
C LEU A 360 0.40 2.55 -31.86
N VAL A 361 -0.43 3.41 -32.44
CA VAL A 361 -1.53 3.03 -33.33
C VAL A 361 -1.27 3.70 -34.67
N GLU A 362 -1.14 2.93 -35.73
CA GLU A 362 -0.85 3.42 -37.07
C GLU A 362 -1.97 3.07 -38.05
N VAL A 363 -2.41 4.08 -38.80
CA VAL A 363 -3.43 3.99 -39.84
C VAL A 363 -2.75 3.78 -41.18
N GLU A 364 -2.61 2.52 -41.58
CA GLU A 364 -1.97 2.13 -42.83
C GLU A 364 -2.90 2.37 -44.03
N GLY A 365 -2.34 2.93 -45.11
CA GLY A 365 -3.08 3.27 -46.33
C GLY A 365 -3.81 4.61 -46.27
N PHE A 366 -3.55 5.43 -45.24
CA PHE A 366 -4.23 6.71 -45.05
C PHE A 366 -3.93 7.72 -46.17
N ASP A 367 -2.67 7.82 -46.64
CA ASP A 367 -2.34 8.63 -47.81
C ASP A 367 -3.15 8.24 -49.06
N SER A 368 -3.25 6.95 -49.37
CA SER A 368 -4.05 6.45 -50.50
C SER A 368 -5.54 6.73 -50.33
N TYR A 369 -6.03 6.64 -49.09
CA TYR A 369 -7.41 6.97 -48.75
C TYR A 369 -7.72 8.45 -48.98
N CYS A 370 -6.82 9.36 -48.57
CA CYS A 370 -6.98 10.79 -48.81
C CYS A 370 -6.91 11.15 -50.30
N LEU A 371 -6.05 10.47 -51.08
CA LEU A 371 -5.95 10.69 -52.52
C LEU A 371 -7.25 10.32 -53.26
N GLU A 372 -7.94 9.28 -52.82
CA GLU A 372 -9.17 8.81 -53.45
C GLU A 372 -10.40 9.61 -52.99
N TYR A 373 -10.55 9.83 -51.68
CA TYR A 373 -11.77 10.38 -51.09
C TYR A 373 -11.67 11.88 -50.71
N GLY A 374 -10.48 12.46 -50.82
CA GLY A 374 -10.20 13.84 -50.46
C GLY A 374 -9.76 14.03 -49.00
N ASP A 375 -8.99 15.10 -48.76
CA ASP A 375 -8.40 15.40 -47.46
C ASP A 375 -9.46 15.62 -46.36
N ASP A 376 -10.60 16.25 -46.69
CA ASP A 376 -11.69 16.50 -45.72
C ASP A 376 -12.28 15.19 -45.16
N VAL A 377 -12.44 14.18 -46.00
CA VAL A 377 -12.94 12.85 -45.60
C VAL A 377 -11.88 12.12 -44.78
N GLY A 378 -10.60 12.26 -45.16
CA GLY A 378 -9.48 11.75 -44.36
C GLY A 378 -9.40 12.38 -42.97
N GLU A 379 -9.59 13.70 -42.86
CA GLU A 379 -9.64 14.38 -41.56
C GLU A 379 -10.79 13.90 -40.68
N GLN A 380 -11.98 13.70 -41.26
CA GLN A 380 -13.12 13.13 -40.54
C GLN A 380 -12.81 11.72 -40.03
N TYR A 381 -12.23 10.85 -40.86
CA TYR A 381 -11.82 9.49 -40.46
C TYR A 381 -10.85 9.51 -39.27
N LEU A 382 -9.86 10.41 -39.30
CA LEU A 382 -8.90 10.57 -38.21
C LEU A 382 -9.57 11.05 -36.92
N LYS A 383 -10.56 11.93 -37.02
CA LYS A 383 -11.30 12.45 -35.87
C LYS A 383 -12.14 11.35 -35.23
N GLU A 384 -12.87 10.57 -36.02
CA GLU A 384 -13.67 9.44 -35.52
C GLU A 384 -12.77 8.36 -34.88
N THR A 385 -11.59 8.12 -35.48
CA THR A 385 -10.57 7.24 -34.91
C THR A 385 -10.04 7.79 -33.59
N ALA A 386 -9.74 9.09 -33.51
CA ALA A 386 -9.26 9.74 -32.30
C ALA A 386 -10.28 9.71 -31.15
N ASP A 387 -11.55 9.99 -31.44
CA ASP A 387 -12.66 9.94 -30.48
C ASP A 387 -12.83 8.51 -29.93
N SER A 388 -12.76 7.52 -30.83
CA SER A 388 -12.81 6.10 -30.50
C SER A 388 -11.68 5.64 -29.60
N LEU A 389 -10.43 6.03 -29.92
CA LEU A 389 -9.25 5.64 -29.15
C LEU A 389 -9.19 6.34 -27.80
N SER A 390 -9.46 7.66 -27.77
CA SER A 390 -9.44 8.44 -26.52
C SER A 390 -10.52 7.98 -25.54
N ALA A 391 -11.65 7.46 -26.02
CA ALA A 391 -12.69 6.90 -25.16
C ALA A 391 -12.23 5.67 -24.36
N LEU A 392 -11.15 4.99 -24.79
CA LEU A 392 -10.56 3.83 -24.11
C LEU A 392 -9.45 4.23 -23.11
N VAL A 393 -8.94 5.45 -23.23
CA VAL A 393 -7.77 5.98 -22.51
C VAL A 393 -8.25 7.04 -21.52
N LYS A 394 -8.86 6.58 -20.41
CA LYS A 394 -9.63 7.42 -19.47
C LYS A 394 -9.06 7.47 -18.06
N ARG A 395 -8.02 6.69 -17.73
CA ARG A 395 -7.51 6.70 -16.35
C ARG A 395 -6.86 8.05 -16.07
N PRO A 396 -6.98 8.58 -14.85
CA PRO A 396 -6.20 9.74 -14.44
C PRO A 396 -4.71 9.46 -14.67
N GLY A 397 -4.07 10.26 -15.54
CA GLY A 397 -2.68 10.07 -15.92
C GLY A 397 -2.47 9.38 -17.27
N ASP A 398 -3.47 8.75 -17.87
CA ASP A 398 -3.33 8.32 -19.26
C ASP A 398 -3.24 9.54 -20.18
N LEU A 399 -2.60 9.38 -21.34
CA LEU A 399 -2.47 10.47 -22.32
C LEU A 399 -2.56 9.91 -23.74
N MET A 400 -3.44 10.48 -24.55
CA MET A 400 -3.59 10.16 -25.97
C MET A 400 -3.14 11.35 -26.83
N ALA A 401 -2.31 11.10 -27.82
CA ALA A 401 -1.77 12.14 -28.70
C ALA A 401 -1.73 11.72 -30.16
N ARG A 402 -1.76 12.73 -31.03
CA ARG A 402 -1.38 12.59 -32.43
C ARG A 402 0.13 12.73 -32.56
N HIS A 403 0.78 11.63 -32.91
CA HIS A 403 2.24 11.55 -33.02
C HIS A 403 2.74 11.92 -34.41
N SER A 404 2.00 11.56 -35.46
CA SER A 404 2.34 11.89 -36.85
C SER A 404 1.07 12.08 -37.69
N LYS A 405 1.21 12.17 -39.02
CA LYS A 405 0.06 12.21 -39.94
C LYS A 405 -0.81 10.95 -39.80
N GLU A 406 -0.21 9.78 -39.65
CA GLU A 406 -0.91 8.49 -39.68
C GLU A 406 -0.79 7.72 -38.34
N THR A 407 -0.08 8.27 -37.36
CA THR A 407 0.23 7.59 -36.10
C THR A 407 -0.32 8.34 -34.90
N PHE A 408 -0.97 7.60 -34.02
CA PHE A 408 -1.35 8.03 -32.68
C PHE A 408 -0.48 7.33 -31.64
N ALA A 409 -0.32 7.97 -30.48
CA ALA A 409 0.41 7.42 -29.35
C ALA A 409 -0.41 7.52 -28.07
N ALA A 410 -0.45 6.44 -27.29
CA ALA A 410 -0.99 6.42 -25.95
C ALA A 410 0.14 6.18 -24.95
N LEU A 411 0.24 7.05 -23.95
CA LEU A 411 1.14 6.93 -22.82
C LEU A 411 0.32 6.53 -21.60
N LEU A 412 0.62 5.38 -21.02
CA LEU A 412 -0.16 4.75 -19.94
C LEU A 412 0.75 4.53 -18.71
N PRO A 413 0.70 5.43 -17.72
CA PRO A 413 1.43 5.24 -16.47
C PRO A 413 0.93 4.04 -15.68
N ASP A 414 1.80 3.47 -14.84
CA ASP A 414 1.49 2.35 -13.94
C ASP A 414 0.75 1.20 -14.64
N THR A 415 1.19 0.90 -15.86
CA THR A 415 0.58 -0.12 -16.73
C THR A 415 1.62 -1.14 -17.13
N ASP A 416 1.46 -2.36 -16.58
CA ASP A 416 2.31 -3.51 -16.87
C ASP A 416 1.97 -4.16 -18.22
N GLU A 417 2.72 -5.19 -18.59
CA GLU A 417 2.57 -5.89 -19.87
C GLU A 417 1.16 -6.47 -20.07
N LYS A 418 0.55 -7.02 -19.02
CA LYS A 418 -0.82 -7.55 -19.07
C LYS A 418 -1.83 -6.43 -19.32
N GLY A 419 -1.67 -5.29 -18.65
CA GLY A 419 -2.48 -4.10 -18.86
C GLY A 419 -2.39 -3.59 -20.30
N VAL A 420 -1.19 -3.53 -20.87
CA VAL A 420 -0.98 -3.13 -22.27
C VAL A 420 -1.74 -4.03 -23.24
N VAL A 421 -1.63 -5.36 -23.08
CA VAL A 421 -2.35 -6.32 -23.93
C VAL A 421 -3.85 -6.08 -23.87
N GLY A 422 -4.43 -5.92 -22.67
CA GLY A 422 -5.86 -5.67 -22.50
C GLY A 422 -6.34 -4.35 -23.11
N VAL A 423 -5.52 -3.29 -23.08
CA VAL A 423 -5.84 -2.02 -23.76
C VAL A 423 -5.74 -2.17 -25.28
N MET A 424 -4.71 -2.85 -25.78
CA MET A 424 -4.53 -3.10 -27.21
C MET A 424 -5.68 -3.92 -27.80
N GLU A 425 -6.15 -4.96 -27.11
CA GLU A 425 -7.32 -5.76 -27.55
C GLU A 425 -8.58 -4.89 -27.69
N LYS A 426 -8.82 -4.01 -26.72
CA LYS A 426 -9.94 -3.05 -26.79
C LYS A 426 -9.77 -2.09 -27.95
N MET A 427 -8.57 -1.52 -28.16
CA MET A 427 -8.31 -0.64 -29.29
C MET A 427 -8.54 -1.34 -30.63
N ARG A 428 -8.10 -2.61 -30.79
CA ARG A 428 -8.36 -3.41 -31.99
C ARG A 428 -9.86 -3.60 -32.23
N SER A 429 -10.63 -3.85 -31.18
CA SER A 429 -12.09 -4.07 -31.29
C SER A 429 -12.87 -2.85 -31.77
N VAL A 430 -12.37 -1.64 -31.50
CA VAL A 430 -12.99 -0.39 -31.94
C VAL A 430 -12.46 0.04 -33.31
N ALA A 431 -11.17 -0.17 -33.56
CA ALA A 431 -10.51 0.08 -34.84
C ALA A 431 -11.14 -0.71 -36.01
N GLY A 432 -11.61 -1.94 -35.76
CA GLY A 432 -12.24 -2.79 -36.78
C GLY A 432 -13.64 -2.34 -37.24
N ARG A 433 -14.20 -1.26 -36.69
CA ARG A 433 -15.57 -0.79 -37.01
C ARG A 433 -15.63 0.42 -37.94
N ALA A 434 -14.48 0.98 -38.34
CA ALA A 434 -14.41 2.28 -39.00
C ALA A 434 -14.38 2.27 -40.54
N ASN A 435 -14.40 1.12 -41.23
CA ASN A 435 -14.54 1.10 -42.70
C ASN A 435 -14.90 -0.29 -43.23
N THR A 436 -16.15 -0.51 -43.61
CA THR A 436 -16.62 -1.76 -44.23
C THR A 436 -17.15 -1.59 -45.66
N ASP A 437 -17.14 -0.37 -46.23
CA ASP A 437 -17.83 -0.06 -47.50
C ASP A 437 -16.94 0.54 -48.61
N SER A 438 -15.60 0.51 -48.51
CA SER A 438 -14.68 1.05 -49.53
C SER A 438 -13.75 0.00 -50.17
N ASP A 439 -13.50 0.12 -51.48
CA ASP A 439 -12.54 -0.69 -52.24
C ASP A 439 -11.08 -0.52 -51.76
N ILE A 440 -10.79 0.56 -51.04
CA ILE A 440 -9.51 0.79 -50.35
C ILE A 440 -9.69 0.44 -48.86
N SER A 441 -9.02 -0.62 -48.40
CA SER A 441 -9.02 -1.00 -46.99
C SER A 441 -7.99 -0.18 -46.21
N VAL A 442 -8.45 0.74 -45.35
CA VAL A 442 -7.59 1.34 -44.32
C VAL A 442 -7.41 0.33 -43.18
N LYS A 443 -6.17 0.03 -42.82
CA LYS A 443 -5.86 -0.94 -41.76
C LYS A 443 -5.27 -0.24 -40.54
N ILE A 444 -5.70 -0.65 -39.35
CA ILE A 444 -5.15 -0.13 -38.10
C ILE A 444 -4.22 -1.16 -37.48
N ASN A 445 -2.95 -0.79 -37.39
CA ASN A 445 -1.90 -1.59 -36.75
C ASN A 445 -1.62 -1.04 -35.36
N ILE A 446 -1.47 -1.91 -34.37
CA ILE A 446 -1.27 -1.52 -32.98
C ILE A 446 -0.08 -2.28 -32.40
N GLY A 447 0.89 -1.56 -31.87
CA GLY A 447 2.04 -2.09 -31.14
C GLY A 447 2.12 -1.45 -29.75
N GLY A 448 2.42 -2.25 -28.73
CA GLY A 448 2.53 -1.77 -27.36
C GLY A 448 3.78 -2.31 -26.70
N TYR A 449 4.34 -1.50 -25.80
CA TYR A 449 5.52 -1.84 -25.02
C TYR A 449 5.35 -1.33 -23.60
N SER A 450 5.64 -2.19 -22.61
CA SER A 450 5.66 -1.84 -21.18
C SER A 450 7.06 -2.07 -20.63
N ILE A 451 7.50 -1.18 -19.76
CA ILE A 451 8.81 -1.24 -19.10
C ILE A 451 8.69 -0.75 -17.66
N ILE A 452 9.53 -1.26 -16.77
CA ILE A 452 9.85 -0.60 -15.50
C ILE A 452 11.19 0.12 -15.73
N PRO A 453 11.21 1.46 -15.90
CA PRO A 453 12.42 2.17 -16.31
C PRO A 453 13.54 2.08 -15.27
N GLU A 454 14.73 1.70 -15.71
CA GLU A 454 15.95 1.80 -14.90
C GLU A 454 16.49 3.24 -14.91
N ARG A 455 17.40 3.55 -13.98
CA ARG A 455 18.00 4.89 -13.89
C ARG A 455 18.67 5.28 -15.22
N ALA A 456 18.30 6.45 -15.76
CA ALA A 456 18.77 6.98 -17.03
C ALA A 456 18.29 6.20 -18.28
N THR A 457 17.10 5.63 -18.20
CA THR A 457 16.38 5.12 -19.37
C THR A 457 16.11 6.29 -20.33
N LYS A 458 16.42 6.08 -21.62
CA LYS A 458 16.22 7.10 -22.66
C LYS A 458 14.84 6.96 -23.29
N VAL A 459 14.17 8.09 -23.54
CA VAL A 459 12.88 8.14 -24.24
C VAL A 459 12.96 7.45 -25.60
N GLU A 460 14.08 7.65 -26.31
CA GLU A 460 14.32 7.05 -27.62
C GLU A 460 14.31 5.52 -27.56
N ALA A 461 14.88 4.91 -26.51
CA ALA A 461 14.93 3.46 -26.37
C ALA A 461 13.53 2.86 -26.22
N VAL A 462 12.67 3.48 -25.40
CA VAL A 462 11.29 3.03 -25.19
C VAL A 462 10.46 3.17 -26.48
N PHE A 463 10.68 4.25 -27.25
CA PHE A 463 10.03 4.44 -28.54
C PHE A 463 10.46 3.39 -29.57
N GLU A 464 11.75 3.06 -29.65
CA GLU A 464 12.24 2.04 -30.60
C GLU A 464 11.67 0.65 -30.26
N SER A 465 11.54 0.30 -28.98
CA SER A 465 10.86 -0.92 -28.55
C SER A 465 9.38 -0.94 -28.95
N ALA A 466 8.64 0.16 -28.76
CA ALA A 466 7.25 0.26 -29.18
C ALA A 466 7.08 0.18 -30.71
N LYS A 467 8.00 0.79 -31.47
CA LYS A 467 8.02 0.67 -32.94
C LYS A 467 8.32 -0.74 -33.41
N ALA A 468 9.22 -1.46 -32.74
CA ALA A 468 9.51 -2.85 -33.04
C ALA A 468 8.25 -3.72 -32.87
N ALA A 469 7.52 -3.54 -31.77
CA ALA A 469 6.24 -4.21 -31.53
C ALA A 469 5.18 -3.87 -32.60
N LEU A 470 5.12 -2.61 -33.05
CA LEU A 470 4.23 -2.19 -34.13
C LEU A 470 4.62 -2.84 -35.47
N SER A 471 5.91 -2.92 -35.79
CA SER A 471 6.39 -3.59 -37.00
C SER A 471 6.10 -5.09 -36.99
N GLU A 472 6.12 -5.74 -35.82
CA GLU A 472 5.74 -7.14 -35.68
C GLU A 472 4.24 -7.32 -35.92
N ALA A 473 3.42 -6.43 -35.36
CA ALA A 473 1.97 -6.43 -35.57
C ALA A 473 1.55 -6.21 -37.04
N LYS A 474 2.39 -5.59 -37.88
CA LYS A 474 2.14 -5.44 -39.33
C LYS A 474 2.42 -6.72 -40.13
N ARG A 475 3.18 -7.66 -39.59
CA ARG A 475 3.60 -8.88 -40.30
C ARG A 475 2.67 -10.07 -40.10
N GLY A 476 1.86 -10.04 -39.04
CA GLY A 476 0.80 -11.02 -38.75
C GLY A 476 -0.56 -10.48 -39.14
#